data_AF-A0A2E8B1E1-F1
#
_entry.id   AF-A0A2E8B1E1-F1
#
_cell.length_a   1.000
_cell.length_b   1.000
_cell.length_c   1.000
_cell.angle_alpha   90.00
_cell.angle_beta   90.00
_cell.angle_gamma   90.00
#
_symmetry.space_group_name_H-M   'P 1'
#
loop_
_entity.id
_entity.type
_entity.pdbx_description
1 polymer ?
#
loop_
_entity_poly.entity_id
_entity_poly.type
_entity_poly.pdbx_seq_one_letter_code
_entity_poly.pdbx_strand_id
1 'polypeptide(L)'
;MLTDKLGLGEIAGTHGELNVWGEIIDPGGQVGSGMVEIADQLILGGAQAASGVLNISGGSVLAAQVIAGQGIGALGTIGVTGGTFGSPTVTLGGTVGATGELSVSGGSFAATTLAVGPSGHGSIAVSGGTFAAQDVTVGNPNESNAVGSLTLSGGTTDISGELVLSGAGEAQSITNNATLNVSGNALVNLSGSTIVGLRDQAVSGNGIGAINMYEGSLIASNVIAGQGIGAFGTIGISGGSFQADSLTLGSGGNAAGSVTQTGGDVFFKNLPCLTRRVH
;
A
#
# COMPACT_ATOMS: atom_id res chain seq x y z
N MET A 1 7.18 24.02 12.93
CA MET A 1 8.65 24.00 13.07
C MET A 1 9.20 23.40 11.78
N LEU A 2 10.06 24.11 11.06
CA LEU A 2 10.69 23.59 9.83
C LEU A 2 11.95 22.83 10.24
N THR A 3 12.05 21.55 9.88
CA THR A 3 13.30 20.78 10.01
C THR A 3 13.65 20.20 8.65
N ASP A 4 14.88 20.41 8.20
CA ASP A 4 15.33 19.91 6.89
C ASP A 4 15.27 18.39 6.83
N LYS A 5 15.78 17.70 7.86
CA LYS A 5 15.64 16.25 8.03
C LYS A 5 15.22 15.91 9.44
N LEU A 6 14.37 14.91 9.58
CA LEU A 6 14.05 14.29 10.86
C LEU A 6 14.24 12.78 10.76
N GLY A 7 15.26 12.27 11.44
CA GLY A 7 15.49 10.84 11.56
C GLY A 7 15.16 10.34 12.97
N LEU A 8 14.36 9.28 13.04
CA LEU A 8 14.09 8.52 14.26
C LEU A 8 14.80 7.16 14.14
N GLY A 9 15.70 6.85 15.08
CA GLY A 9 16.53 5.65 15.01
C GLY A 9 17.67 5.75 13.99
N GLU A 10 18.39 6.88 13.93
CA GLU A 10 19.55 7.06 13.04
C GLU A 10 20.83 6.36 13.53
N ILE A 11 20.81 5.79 14.74
CA ILE A 11 21.95 5.05 15.31
C ILE A 11 21.57 3.56 15.38
N ALA A 12 22.50 2.68 15.02
CA ALA A 12 22.25 1.24 14.99
C ALA A 12 21.73 0.72 16.34
N GLY A 13 20.65 -0.06 16.30
CA GLY A 13 20.01 -0.63 17.50
C GLY A 13 19.29 0.39 18.42
N THR A 14 19.06 1.63 17.96
CA THR A 14 18.34 2.65 18.75
C THR A 14 16.88 2.77 18.35
N HIS A 15 16.07 3.26 19.28
CA HIS A 15 14.65 3.52 19.10
C HIS A 15 14.41 5.04 19.11
N GLY A 16 13.70 5.57 18.12
CA GLY A 16 13.22 6.95 18.08
C GLY A 16 11.71 7.01 17.96
N GLU A 17 11.07 7.93 18.67
CA GLU A 17 9.61 8.11 18.65
C GLU A 17 9.26 9.60 18.54
N LEU A 18 8.34 9.93 17.63
CA LEU A 18 7.72 11.23 17.51
C LEU A 18 6.21 11.07 17.66
N ASN A 19 5.64 11.76 18.66
CA ASN A 19 4.21 11.83 18.86
C ASN A 19 3.73 13.25 18.53
N VAL A 20 2.90 13.37 17.49
CA VAL A 20 2.27 14.64 17.10
C VAL A 20 0.84 14.65 17.62
N TRP A 21 0.62 15.52 18.61
CA TRP A 21 -0.68 15.80 19.21
C TRP A 21 -1.28 17.05 18.57
N GLY A 22 -2.62 17.12 18.53
CA GLY A 22 -3.34 18.22 17.87
C GLY A 22 -3.09 19.63 18.44
N GLU A 23 -2.39 19.76 19.56
CA GLU A 23 -2.12 21.03 20.25
C GLU A 23 -0.60 21.24 20.41
N ILE A 24 -0.03 22.18 19.63
CA ILE A 24 1.30 22.74 19.92
C ILE A 24 1.04 23.98 20.79
N ILE A 25 1.26 23.86 22.10
CA ILE A 25 1.23 25.03 23.00
C ILE A 25 2.52 25.82 22.76
N ASP A 26 2.45 26.84 21.91
CA ASP A 26 3.45 27.91 21.84
C ASP A 26 3.37 28.71 23.18
N PRO A 27 4.47 29.14 23.82
CA PRO A 27 4.46 30.03 24.99
C PRO A 27 3.69 31.36 24.83
N GLY A 28 2.99 31.60 23.71
CA GLY A 28 2.12 32.75 23.45
C GLY A 28 0.60 32.48 23.37
N GLY A 29 0.10 31.26 23.58
CA GLY A 29 -1.34 31.03 23.75
C GLY A 29 -2.23 31.20 22.50
N GLN A 30 -1.74 30.82 21.32
CA GLN A 30 -2.58 30.62 20.13
C GLN A 30 -2.84 29.13 19.96
N VAL A 31 -4.08 28.67 20.13
CA VAL A 31 -4.49 27.28 19.89
C VAL A 31 -4.68 27.10 18.39
N GLY A 32 -3.59 26.74 17.69
CA GLY A 32 -3.63 26.31 16.29
C GLY A 32 -3.45 24.79 16.20
N SER A 33 -4.16 24.15 15.26
CA SER A 33 -3.92 22.75 14.91
C SER A 33 -2.45 22.55 14.58
N GLY A 34 -1.72 21.79 15.39
CA GLY A 34 -0.26 21.68 15.27
C GLY A 34 0.16 21.26 13.86
N MET A 35 1.01 22.05 13.20
CA MET A 35 1.58 21.73 11.88
C MET A 35 3.07 21.41 12.00
N VAL A 36 3.45 20.23 11.53
CA VAL A 36 4.84 19.79 11.39
C VAL A 36 5.15 19.69 9.90
N GLU A 37 6.17 20.41 9.46
CA GLU A 37 6.63 20.39 8.07
C GLU A 37 8.09 19.98 8.02
N ILE A 38 8.37 18.92 7.26
CA ILE A 38 9.70 18.35 7.06
C ILE A 38 10.07 18.57 5.60
N ALA A 39 11.05 19.44 5.36
CA ALA A 39 11.32 19.97 4.03
C ALA A 39 11.96 18.95 3.07
N ASP A 40 12.70 17.96 3.60
CA ASP A 40 13.35 16.92 2.80
C ASP A 40 12.83 15.52 3.19
N GLN A 41 13.42 14.91 4.23
CA GLN A 41 13.17 13.51 4.55
C GLN A 41 12.74 13.30 6.00
N LEU A 42 11.66 12.55 6.17
CA LEU A 42 11.31 11.87 7.40
C LEU A 42 11.75 10.40 7.31
N ILE A 43 12.69 10.00 8.17
CA ILE A 43 13.23 8.64 8.19
C ILE A 43 12.86 7.98 9.52
N LEU A 44 12.25 6.80 9.46
CA LEU A 44 11.89 5.97 10.61
C LEU A 44 12.64 4.64 10.53
N GLY A 45 13.56 4.40 11.47
CA GLY A 45 14.47 3.26 11.39
C GLY A 45 15.55 3.47 10.32
N GLY A 46 16.36 4.52 10.48
CA GLY A 46 17.38 4.91 9.51
C GLY A 46 18.62 4.00 9.50
N ALA A 47 19.01 3.48 10.66
CA ALA A 47 20.18 2.62 10.81
C ALA A 47 19.84 1.13 10.92
N GLN A 48 20.86 0.28 10.82
CA GLN A 48 20.71 -1.17 10.96
C GLN A 48 20.04 -1.54 12.29
N ALA A 49 19.00 -2.38 12.21
CA ALA A 49 18.20 -2.84 13.35
C ALA A 49 17.66 -1.71 14.26
N ALA A 50 17.55 -0.48 13.75
CA ALA A 50 16.96 0.61 14.48
C ALA A 50 15.43 0.62 14.34
N SER A 51 14.74 1.25 15.29
CA SER A 51 13.30 1.48 15.16
C SER A 51 12.94 2.96 15.19
N GLY A 52 11.93 3.32 14.40
CA GLY A 52 11.37 4.66 14.32
C GLY A 52 9.85 4.60 14.36
N VAL A 53 9.21 5.39 15.21
CA VAL A 53 7.75 5.43 15.34
C VAL A 53 7.25 6.86 15.18
N LEU A 54 6.27 7.07 14.31
CA LEU A 54 5.51 8.31 14.18
C LEU A 54 4.04 8.06 14.48
N ASN A 55 3.50 8.71 15.52
CA ASN A 55 2.07 8.69 15.81
C ASN A 55 1.46 10.08 15.57
N ILE A 56 0.35 10.10 14.84
CA ILE A 56 -0.42 11.29 14.50
C ILE A 56 -1.85 11.08 15.00
N SER A 57 -2.20 11.78 16.07
CA SER A 57 -3.54 11.76 16.67
C SER A 57 -4.33 13.04 16.41
N GLY A 58 -3.68 14.07 15.89
CA GLY A 58 -4.27 15.35 15.50
C GLY A 58 -3.26 16.23 14.77
N GLY A 59 -3.70 17.42 14.32
CA GLY A 59 -2.83 18.35 13.58
C GLY A 59 -2.54 17.90 12.14
N SER A 60 -1.49 18.45 11.54
CA SER A 60 -1.06 18.13 10.18
C SER A 60 0.45 17.87 10.14
N VAL A 61 0.84 16.75 9.53
CA VAL A 61 2.24 16.43 9.25
C VAL A 61 2.41 16.39 7.73
N LEU A 62 3.32 17.21 7.22
CA LEU A 62 3.73 17.20 5.81
C LEU A 62 5.23 16.91 5.75
N ALA A 63 5.61 15.96 4.90
CA ALA A 63 7.01 15.66 4.59
C ALA A 63 7.17 15.57 3.07
N ALA A 64 8.30 16.04 2.54
CA ALA A 64 8.56 15.90 1.10
C ALA A 64 8.82 14.43 0.70
N GLN A 65 9.47 13.67 1.57
CA GLN A 65 9.64 12.23 1.43
C GLN A 65 9.59 11.54 2.79
N VAL A 66 9.01 10.34 2.83
CA VAL A 66 8.92 9.50 4.02
C VAL A 66 9.48 8.13 3.72
N ILE A 67 10.36 7.65 4.59
CA ILE A 67 10.94 6.30 4.50
C ILE A 67 10.79 5.64 5.86
N ALA A 68 10.01 4.54 5.92
CA ALA A 68 9.85 3.72 7.11
C ALA A 68 10.53 2.35 6.88
N GLY A 69 11.53 2.04 7.69
CA GLY A 69 12.40 0.88 7.50
C GLY A 69 13.42 1.10 6.38
N GLN A 70 14.35 2.04 6.59
CA GLN A 70 15.47 2.29 5.67
C GLN A 70 16.68 1.40 5.96
N GLY A 71 17.03 1.21 7.23
CA GLY A 71 18.16 0.38 7.61
C GLY A 71 17.89 -1.12 7.45
N ILE A 72 18.95 -1.92 7.25
CA ILE A 72 18.84 -3.39 7.22
C ILE A 72 18.27 -3.88 8.55
N GLY A 73 17.18 -4.65 8.52
CA GLY A 73 16.52 -5.13 9.75
C GLY A 73 15.83 -4.04 10.56
N ALA A 74 15.72 -2.81 10.05
CA ALA A 74 15.09 -1.70 10.76
C ALA A 74 13.57 -1.82 10.75
N LEU A 75 12.93 -1.22 11.75
CA LEU A 75 11.47 -1.14 11.88
C LEU A 75 11.01 0.32 11.82
N GLY A 76 10.22 0.69 10.82
CA GLY A 76 9.56 1.99 10.77
C GLY A 76 8.06 1.84 10.90
N THR A 77 7.43 2.54 11.83
CA THR A 77 5.97 2.47 12.04
C THR A 77 5.35 3.86 11.99
N ILE A 78 4.26 4.00 11.23
CA ILE A 78 3.46 5.22 11.14
C ILE A 78 2.03 4.90 11.57
N GLY A 79 1.52 5.60 12.57
CA GLY A 79 0.13 5.51 13.03
C GLY A 79 -0.62 6.82 12.80
N VAL A 80 -1.72 6.75 12.05
CA VAL A 80 -2.66 7.87 11.86
C VAL A 80 -3.99 7.49 12.49
N THR A 81 -4.23 8.03 13.69
CA THR A 81 -5.50 7.86 14.43
C THR A 81 -6.39 9.10 14.32
N GLY A 82 -5.82 10.25 13.95
CA GLY A 82 -6.50 11.52 13.70
C GLY A 82 -5.60 12.49 12.94
N GLY A 83 -6.11 13.69 12.64
CA GLY A 83 -5.35 14.70 11.89
C GLY A 83 -5.11 14.36 10.41
N THR A 84 -4.10 14.99 9.82
CA THR A 84 -3.74 14.82 8.41
C THR A 84 -2.26 14.47 8.27
N PHE A 85 -1.94 13.41 7.53
CA PHE A 85 -0.59 13.07 7.12
C PHE A 85 -0.49 13.10 5.60
N GLY A 86 0.47 13.85 5.06
CA GLY A 86 0.69 13.98 3.63
C GLY A 86 2.16 13.88 3.26
N SER A 87 2.47 13.11 2.22
CA SER A 87 3.80 13.12 1.59
C SER A 87 3.70 12.76 0.12
N PRO A 88 4.35 13.50 -0.80
CA PRO A 88 4.42 13.10 -2.21
C PRO A 88 4.98 11.69 -2.40
N THR A 89 5.97 11.29 -1.60
CA THR A 89 6.60 9.97 -1.73
C THR A 89 6.69 9.29 -0.37
N VAL A 90 6.18 8.06 -0.30
CA VAL A 90 6.23 7.22 0.90
C VAL A 90 6.75 5.84 0.53
N THR A 91 7.76 5.38 1.26
CA THR A 91 8.33 4.04 1.11
C THR A 91 8.28 3.30 2.45
N LEU A 92 7.69 2.11 2.46
CA LEU A 92 7.60 1.23 3.62
C LEU A 92 8.42 -0.04 3.34
N GLY A 93 9.39 -0.40 4.19
CA GLY A 93 10.22 -1.59 3.99
C GLY A 93 11.17 -1.45 2.79
N GLY A 94 11.93 -0.35 2.74
CA GLY A 94 12.73 0.06 1.58
C GLY A 94 14.03 -0.71 1.37
N THR A 95 14.40 -1.63 2.28
CA THR A 95 15.67 -2.36 2.23
C THR A 95 15.47 -3.79 2.72
N VAL A 96 16.34 -4.70 2.30
CA VAL A 96 16.30 -6.12 2.67
C VAL A 96 16.25 -6.29 4.20
N GLY A 97 15.26 -7.07 4.65
CA GLY A 97 15.01 -7.34 6.07
C GLY A 97 14.39 -6.17 6.85
N ALA A 98 14.25 -4.98 6.25
CA ALA A 98 13.55 -3.87 6.88
C ALA A 98 12.05 -4.11 6.86
N THR A 99 11.36 -3.62 7.89
CA THR A 99 9.91 -3.64 8.01
C THR A 99 9.39 -2.21 8.09
N GLY A 100 8.46 -1.85 7.20
CA GLY A 100 7.74 -0.59 7.23
C GLY A 100 6.24 -0.82 7.38
N GLU A 101 5.62 -0.14 8.33
CA GLU A 101 4.20 -0.29 8.64
C GLU A 101 3.49 1.06 8.66
N LEU A 102 2.31 1.12 8.04
CA LEU A 102 1.40 2.25 8.11
C LEU A 102 0.02 1.79 8.55
N SER A 103 -0.49 2.37 9.64
CA SER A 103 -1.84 2.13 10.13
C SER A 103 -2.66 3.41 10.07
N VAL A 104 -3.81 3.36 9.40
CA VAL A 104 -4.79 4.45 9.32
C VAL A 104 -6.10 3.97 9.93
N SER A 105 -6.38 4.42 11.15
CA SER A 105 -7.61 4.08 11.88
C SER A 105 -8.56 5.26 12.02
N GLY A 106 -8.09 6.47 11.68
CA GLY A 106 -8.86 7.71 11.62
C GLY A 106 -8.07 8.77 10.85
N GLY A 107 -8.56 10.02 10.85
CA GLY A 107 -7.89 11.12 10.13
C GLY A 107 -7.83 10.93 8.62
N SER A 108 -6.85 11.57 7.98
CA SER A 108 -6.62 11.52 6.54
C SER A 108 -5.14 11.26 6.21
N PHE A 109 -4.87 10.27 5.37
CA PHE A 109 -3.58 10.00 4.75
C PHE A 109 -3.62 10.34 3.25
N ALA A 110 -2.60 11.03 2.75
CA ALA A 110 -2.46 11.33 1.33
C ALA A 110 -1.03 11.10 0.83
N ALA A 111 -0.87 10.41 -0.30
CA ALA A 111 0.40 10.31 -1.00
C ALA A 111 0.25 10.41 -2.52
N THR A 112 1.31 10.82 -3.21
CA THR A 112 1.34 10.74 -4.68
C THR A 112 1.86 9.38 -5.11
N THR A 113 3.03 8.98 -4.63
CA THR A 113 3.63 7.68 -4.91
C THR A 113 3.88 6.93 -3.61
N LEU A 114 3.39 5.70 -3.54
CA LEU A 114 3.49 4.86 -2.36
C LEU A 114 4.04 3.49 -2.73
N ALA A 115 5.20 3.15 -2.17
CA ALA A 115 5.83 1.84 -2.32
C ALA A 115 5.77 1.06 -1.01
N VAL A 116 5.23 -0.15 -1.06
CA VAL A 116 4.99 -1.01 0.10
C VAL A 116 5.78 -2.31 -0.06
N GLY A 117 6.87 -2.42 0.67
CA GLY A 117 7.80 -3.54 0.65
C GLY A 117 8.55 -3.69 -0.68
N PRO A 118 9.16 -2.63 -1.25
CA PRO A 118 9.86 -2.76 -2.53
C PRO A 118 11.14 -3.61 -2.47
N SER A 119 11.72 -3.81 -1.28
CA SER A 119 12.90 -4.67 -1.09
C SER A 119 12.92 -5.42 0.26
N GLY A 120 12.03 -5.05 1.19
CA GLY A 120 11.80 -5.75 2.46
C GLY A 120 10.32 -6.02 2.67
N HIS A 121 9.86 -5.94 3.92
CA HIS A 121 8.47 -6.14 4.29
C HIS A 121 7.76 -4.79 4.44
N GLY A 122 6.70 -4.57 3.68
CA GLY A 122 5.82 -3.42 3.83
C GLY A 122 4.40 -3.86 4.16
N SER A 123 3.74 -3.16 5.08
CA SER A 123 2.33 -3.36 5.38
C SER A 123 1.58 -2.05 5.54
N ILE A 124 0.35 -2.04 5.03
CA ILE A 124 -0.61 -0.97 5.26
C ILE A 124 -1.89 -1.59 5.81
N ALA A 125 -2.43 -1.01 6.88
CA ALA A 125 -3.73 -1.34 7.43
C ALA A 125 -4.60 -0.08 7.50
N VAL A 126 -5.75 -0.09 6.82
CA VAL A 126 -6.75 0.97 6.88
C VAL A 126 -8.02 0.40 7.49
N SER A 127 -8.32 0.80 8.73
CA SER A 127 -9.52 0.39 9.47
C SER A 127 -10.53 1.54 9.65
N GLY A 128 -10.14 2.77 9.31
CA GLY A 128 -10.98 3.95 9.37
C GLY A 128 -10.33 5.16 8.69
N GLY A 129 -11.00 6.31 8.72
CA GLY A 129 -10.51 7.55 8.10
C GLY A 129 -10.55 7.53 6.58
N THR A 130 -9.72 8.39 5.97
CA THR A 130 -9.54 8.51 4.52
C THR A 130 -8.11 8.17 4.14
N PHE A 131 -7.93 7.26 3.20
CA PHE A 131 -6.66 6.94 2.57
C PHE A 131 -6.72 7.33 1.10
N ALA A 132 -5.88 8.25 0.67
CA ALA A 132 -5.78 8.68 -0.71
C ALA A 132 -4.38 8.47 -1.25
N ALA A 133 -4.26 7.86 -2.43
CA ALA A 133 -3.00 7.78 -3.15
C ALA A 133 -3.21 8.01 -4.65
N GLN A 134 -2.17 8.45 -5.36
CA GLN A 134 -2.21 8.42 -6.82
C GLN A 134 -1.71 7.06 -7.30
N ASP A 135 -0.42 6.76 -7.15
CA ASP A 135 0.17 5.49 -7.56
C ASP A 135 0.61 4.68 -6.35
N VAL A 136 0.23 3.40 -6.32
CA VAL A 136 0.54 2.47 -5.23
C VAL A 136 1.16 1.21 -5.80
N THR A 137 2.36 0.88 -5.34
CA THR A 137 3.04 -0.37 -5.66
C THR A 137 3.23 -1.19 -4.39
N VAL A 138 2.69 -2.39 -4.38
CA VAL A 138 2.77 -3.34 -3.27
C VAL A 138 3.61 -4.52 -3.72
N GLY A 139 4.73 -4.74 -3.04
CA GLY A 139 5.80 -5.64 -3.48
C GLY A 139 6.60 -5.06 -4.65
N ASN A 140 7.64 -5.77 -5.06
CA ASN A 140 8.41 -5.48 -6.26
C ASN A 140 8.72 -6.81 -6.96
N PRO A 141 8.35 -6.98 -8.25
CA PRO A 141 8.60 -8.23 -8.96
C PRO A 141 10.07 -8.50 -9.24
N ASN A 142 10.93 -7.48 -9.10
CA ASN A 142 12.34 -7.54 -9.43
C ASN A 142 13.22 -7.87 -8.22
N GLU A 143 12.64 -8.00 -7.02
CA GLU A 143 13.37 -8.11 -5.75
C GLU A 143 12.88 -9.32 -4.95
N SER A 144 13.71 -10.35 -4.80
CA SER A 144 13.32 -11.65 -4.21
C SER A 144 12.85 -11.60 -2.76
N ASN A 145 13.07 -10.50 -2.04
CA ASN A 145 12.63 -10.30 -0.64
C ASN A 145 11.47 -9.29 -0.50
N ALA A 146 10.95 -8.79 -1.62
CA ALA A 146 9.90 -7.79 -1.61
C ALA A 146 8.54 -8.40 -1.27
N VAL A 147 8.04 -8.08 -0.08
CA VAL A 147 6.74 -8.54 0.41
C VAL A 147 5.91 -7.32 0.80
N GLY A 148 4.78 -7.14 0.13
CA GLY A 148 3.86 -6.04 0.39
C GLY A 148 2.46 -6.52 0.76
N SER A 149 1.81 -5.84 1.70
CA SER A 149 0.40 -6.08 2.02
C SER A 149 -0.37 -4.78 2.20
N LEU A 150 -1.59 -4.74 1.67
CA LEU A 150 -2.55 -3.66 1.84
C LEU A 150 -3.85 -4.27 2.37
N THR A 151 -4.22 -3.95 3.60
CA THR A 151 -5.44 -4.46 4.25
C THR A 151 -6.40 -3.31 4.50
N LEU A 152 -7.59 -3.39 3.92
CA LEU A 152 -8.64 -2.38 3.98
C LEU A 152 -9.86 -3.00 4.67
N SER A 153 -10.09 -2.67 5.93
CA SER A 153 -11.19 -3.21 6.75
C SER A 153 -12.25 -2.17 7.12
N GLY A 154 -11.99 -0.89 6.87
CA GLY A 154 -12.94 0.19 7.03
C GLY A 154 -12.48 1.50 6.39
N GLY A 155 -13.25 2.57 6.59
CA GLY A 155 -12.96 3.89 6.02
C GLY A 155 -13.17 3.97 4.51
N THR A 156 -12.60 5.01 3.90
CA THR A 156 -12.62 5.23 2.45
C THR A 156 -11.20 5.24 1.90
N THR A 157 -10.95 4.39 0.91
CA THR A 157 -9.70 4.32 0.16
C THR A 157 -9.95 4.79 -1.27
N ASP A 158 -9.16 5.74 -1.75
CA ASP A 158 -9.19 6.23 -3.12
C ASP A 158 -7.78 6.16 -3.72
N ILE A 159 -7.62 5.35 -4.76
CA ILE A 159 -6.39 5.24 -5.54
C ILE A 159 -6.70 5.71 -6.95
N SER A 160 -6.20 6.90 -7.28
CA SER A 160 -6.62 7.58 -8.51
C SER A 160 -5.81 7.17 -9.75
N GLY A 161 -4.56 6.76 -9.53
CA GLY A 161 -3.63 6.22 -10.53
C GLY A 161 -3.50 4.70 -10.44
N GLU A 162 -2.30 4.18 -10.71
CA GLU A 162 -2.09 2.72 -10.82
C GLU A 162 -1.95 2.06 -9.45
N LEU A 163 -2.66 0.95 -9.24
CA LEU A 163 -2.39 0.01 -8.16
C LEU A 163 -1.71 -1.23 -8.73
N VAL A 164 -0.45 -1.46 -8.37
CA VAL A 164 0.29 -2.67 -8.72
C VAL A 164 0.46 -3.55 -7.48
N LEU A 165 -0.06 -4.78 -7.56
CA LEU A 165 0.20 -5.83 -6.59
C LEU A 165 1.15 -6.82 -7.25
N SER A 166 2.45 -6.72 -6.99
CA SER A 166 3.40 -7.69 -7.53
C SER A 166 4.54 -7.99 -6.59
N GLY A 167 4.49 -9.15 -5.96
CA GLY A 167 5.62 -9.70 -5.23
C GLY A 167 6.53 -10.49 -6.15
N ALA A 168 7.81 -10.57 -5.79
CA ALA A 168 8.75 -11.42 -6.49
C ALA A 168 8.47 -12.89 -6.15
N GLY A 169 7.74 -13.55 -7.04
CA GLY A 169 7.73 -15.00 -7.08
C GLY A 169 9.03 -15.47 -7.69
N GLU A 170 10.03 -15.83 -6.88
CA GLU A 170 10.89 -16.94 -7.31
C GLU A 170 9.94 -18.08 -7.72
N ALA A 171 10.19 -18.74 -8.85
CA ALA A 171 9.22 -19.56 -9.60
C ALA A 171 8.55 -20.72 -8.82
N GLN A 172 8.77 -20.84 -7.51
CA GLN A 172 8.27 -21.85 -6.59
C GLN A 172 7.84 -21.32 -5.20
N SER A 173 7.96 -20.02 -4.87
CA SER A 173 7.63 -19.54 -3.50
C SER A 173 6.40 -18.63 -3.46
N ILE A 174 5.30 -19.18 -2.95
CA ILE A 174 4.05 -18.49 -2.59
C ILE A 174 4.17 -17.55 -1.37
N THR A 175 5.37 -17.38 -0.80
CA THR A 175 5.57 -16.58 0.42
C THR A 175 5.70 -15.09 0.17
N ASN A 176 6.12 -14.69 -1.04
CA ASN A 176 6.40 -13.30 -1.38
C ASN A 176 5.31 -12.75 -2.28
N ASN A 177 4.09 -12.73 -1.76
CA ASN A 177 2.93 -12.26 -2.50
C ASN A 177 2.61 -10.82 -2.12
N ALA A 178 2.36 -10.00 -3.13
CA ALA A 178 1.68 -8.73 -2.91
C ALA A 178 0.19 -8.98 -2.74
N THR A 179 -0.38 -8.53 -1.62
CA THR A 179 -1.80 -8.79 -1.31
C THR A 179 -2.58 -7.51 -1.08
N LEU A 180 -3.78 -7.45 -1.65
CA LEU A 180 -4.84 -6.54 -1.25
C LEU A 180 -5.94 -7.35 -0.56
N ASN A 181 -6.23 -7.07 0.70
CA ASN A 181 -7.32 -7.69 1.45
C ASN A 181 -8.40 -6.64 1.71
N VAL A 182 -9.63 -6.89 1.26
CA VAL A 182 -10.80 -6.03 1.49
C VAL A 182 -11.80 -6.76 2.39
N SER A 183 -12.19 -6.12 3.49
CA SER A 183 -13.06 -6.68 4.52
C SER A 183 -13.86 -5.61 5.25
N GLY A 184 -14.70 -6.01 6.20
CA GLY A 184 -15.53 -5.11 7.00
C GLY A 184 -16.40 -4.19 6.14
N ASN A 185 -16.40 -2.91 6.48
CA ASN A 185 -17.17 -1.87 5.79
C ASN A 185 -16.30 -0.97 4.89
N ALA A 186 -15.13 -1.44 4.47
CA ALA A 186 -14.24 -0.67 3.61
C ALA A 186 -14.93 -0.29 2.29
N LEU A 187 -14.82 0.99 1.92
CA LEU A 187 -15.16 1.49 0.58
C LEU A 187 -13.85 1.79 -0.17
N VAL A 188 -13.61 1.05 -1.24
CA VAL A 188 -12.36 1.12 -2.01
C VAL A 188 -12.68 1.53 -3.44
N ASN A 189 -12.13 2.67 -3.87
CA ASN A 189 -12.24 3.19 -5.21
C ASN A 189 -10.86 3.18 -5.89
N LEU A 190 -10.75 2.48 -7.01
CA LEU A 190 -9.54 2.34 -7.82
C LEU A 190 -9.84 2.86 -9.23
N SER A 191 -9.69 4.17 -9.46
CA SER A 191 -10.05 4.77 -10.75
C SER A 191 -9.00 4.57 -11.83
N GLY A 192 -7.75 4.26 -11.48
CA GLY A 192 -6.73 3.86 -12.44
C GLY A 192 -6.70 2.35 -12.68
N SER A 193 -5.65 1.88 -13.35
CA SER A 193 -5.45 0.45 -13.59
C SER A 193 -5.05 -0.27 -12.31
N THR A 194 -5.65 -1.43 -12.08
CA THR A 194 -5.26 -2.36 -11.01
C THR A 194 -4.60 -3.58 -11.63
N ILE A 195 -3.31 -3.76 -11.39
CA ILE A 195 -2.52 -4.88 -11.89
C ILE A 195 -2.24 -5.85 -10.75
N VAL A 196 -2.62 -7.11 -10.93
CA VAL A 196 -2.48 -8.17 -9.95
C VAL A 196 -1.53 -9.21 -10.51
N GLY A 197 -0.29 -9.25 -10.02
CA GLY A 197 0.80 -10.04 -10.59
C GLY A 197 1.35 -9.40 -11.85
N LEU A 198 2.31 -8.49 -11.70
CA LEU A 198 3.04 -7.83 -12.80
C LEU A 198 4.44 -8.41 -12.94
N ARG A 199 4.83 -8.85 -14.13
CA ARG A 199 6.23 -9.10 -14.44
C ARG A 199 6.72 -8.15 -15.52
N ASP A 200 7.72 -7.34 -15.18
CA ASP A 200 8.48 -6.58 -16.16
C ASP A 200 9.48 -7.50 -16.88
N GLN A 201 9.66 -7.30 -18.19
CA GLN A 201 10.34 -8.22 -19.12
C GLN A 201 11.86 -8.37 -18.87
N ALA A 202 12.41 -7.67 -17.87
CA ALA A 202 13.85 -7.53 -17.66
C ALA A 202 14.45 -8.43 -16.57
N VAL A 203 13.66 -9.22 -15.82
CA VAL A 203 14.16 -9.95 -14.63
C VAL A 203 13.69 -11.40 -14.50
N SER A 204 14.50 -12.17 -13.76
CA SER A 204 14.16 -13.50 -13.25
C SER A 204 13.12 -13.39 -12.15
N GLY A 205 12.01 -14.12 -12.29
CA GLY A 205 10.90 -14.13 -11.32
C GLY A 205 9.54 -14.09 -12.01
N ASN A 206 8.50 -14.54 -11.32
CA ASN A 206 7.12 -14.39 -11.72
C ASN A 206 6.50 -13.29 -10.85
N GLY A 207 5.80 -12.32 -11.46
CA GLY A 207 5.01 -11.37 -10.69
C GLY A 207 3.82 -12.09 -10.06
N ILE A 208 3.75 -12.17 -8.73
CA ILE A 208 2.63 -12.80 -8.02
C ILE A 208 1.87 -11.73 -7.24
N GLY A 209 0.58 -11.58 -7.53
CA GLY A 209 -0.32 -10.70 -6.80
C GLY A 209 -1.63 -11.38 -6.49
N ALA A 210 -2.28 -10.93 -5.41
CA ALA A 210 -3.60 -11.41 -5.04
C ALA A 210 -4.50 -10.27 -4.54
N ILE A 211 -5.77 -10.29 -4.96
CA ILE A 211 -6.86 -9.56 -4.33
C ILE A 211 -7.73 -10.56 -3.60
N ASN A 212 -7.95 -10.37 -2.30
CA ASN A 212 -8.87 -11.15 -1.49
C ASN A 212 -9.98 -10.25 -0.97
N MET A 213 -11.22 -10.56 -1.35
CA MET A 213 -12.41 -9.87 -0.88
C MET A 213 -13.22 -10.79 0.02
N TYR A 214 -13.33 -10.38 1.28
CA TYR A 214 -14.12 -11.07 2.31
C TYR A 214 -15.44 -10.35 2.55
N GLU A 215 -15.41 -9.01 2.58
CA GLU A 215 -16.56 -8.11 2.74
C GLU A 215 -16.21 -6.76 2.09
N GLY A 216 -17.00 -5.70 2.35
CA GLY A 216 -16.77 -4.35 1.84
C GLY A 216 -17.19 -4.14 0.37
N SER A 217 -16.74 -3.02 -0.20
CA SER A 217 -16.99 -2.67 -1.60
C SER A 217 -15.69 -2.28 -2.29
N LEU A 218 -15.38 -2.93 -3.41
CA LEU A 218 -14.27 -2.62 -4.29
C LEU A 218 -14.81 -2.20 -5.65
N ILE A 219 -14.58 -0.95 -6.01
CA ILE A 219 -14.94 -0.38 -7.31
C ILE A 219 -13.63 -0.08 -8.03
N ALA A 220 -13.38 -0.76 -9.14
CA ALA A 220 -12.20 -0.58 -9.97
C ALA A 220 -12.60 -0.17 -11.39
N SER A 221 -11.75 0.59 -12.06
CA SER A 221 -11.95 0.84 -13.49
C SER A 221 -11.47 -0.35 -14.32
N ASN A 222 -10.16 -0.60 -14.36
CA ASN A 222 -9.59 -1.70 -15.13
C ASN A 222 -8.80 -2.63 -14.22
N VAL A 223 -9.12 -3.93 -14.23
CA VAL A 223 -8.37 -4.94 -13.47
C VAL A 223 -7.67 -5.90 -14.42
N ILE A 224 -6.38 -6.11 -14.23
CA ILE A 224 -5.57 -7.05 -15.00
C ILE A 224 -4.94 -8.04 -14.02
N ALA A 225 -5.34 -9.31 -14.08
CA ALA A 225 -4.74 -10.37 -13.28
C ALA A 225 -3.77 -11.20 -14.14
N GLY A 226 -2.49 -11.20 -13.78
CA GLY A 226 -1.39 -11.82 -14.49
C GLY A 226 -0.99 -11.01 -15.71
N GLN A 227 -0.16 -9.99 -15.54
CA GLN A 227 0.39 -9.16 -16.61
C GLN A 227 1.89 -9.40 -16.79
N GLY A 228 2.31 -9.72 -18.02
CA GLY A 228 3.70 -10.04 -18.34
C GLY A 228 3.97 -11.55 -18.38
N ILE A 229 5.15 -11.94 -18.87
CA ILE A 229 5.44 -13.36 -19.17
C ILE A 229 5.50 -14.21 -17.90
N GLY A 230 4.65 -15.23 -17.77
CA GLY A 230 4.65 -16.09 -16.57
C GLY A 230 4.17 -15.41 -15.29
N ALA A 231 3.52 -14.24 -15.37
CA ALA A 231 2.94 -13.57 -14.21
C ALA A 231 1.66 -14.29 -13.73
N PHE A 232 1.42 -14.29 -12.41
CA PHE A 232 0.28 -14.94 -11.78
C PHE A 232 -0.53 -13.91 -10.96
N GLY A 233 -1.76 -13.66 -11.38
CA GLY A 233 -2.71 -12.83 -10.65
C GLY A 233 -3.91 -13.63 -10.18
N THR A 234 -4.28 -13.51 -8.90
CA THR A 234 -5.47 -14.17 -8.36
C THR A 234 -6.44 -13.15 -7.77
N ILE A 235 -7.74 -13.37 -7.97
CA ILE A 235 -8.81 -12.60 -7.35
C ILE A 235 -9.75 -13.58 -6.66
N GLY A 236 -9.78 -13.55 -5.34
CA GLY A 236 -10.70 -14.34 -4.51
C GLY A 236 -11.82 -13.46 -3.98
N ILE A 237 -13.08 -13.86 -4.19
CA ILE A 237 -14.26 -13.13 -3.73
C ILE A 237 -15.15 -14.09 -2.94
N SER A 238 -15.23 -13.87 -1.64
CA SER A 238 -16.01 -14.68 -0.70
C SER A 238 -17.17 -13.90 -0.07
N GLY A 239 -17.17 -12.58 -0.19
CA GLY A 239 -18.25 -11.69 0.23
C GLY A 239 -18.02 -10.25 -0.26
N GLY A 240 -18.93 -9.33 0.12
CA GLY A 240 -18.90 -7.93 -0.32
C GLY A 240 -19.38 -7.71 -1.76
N SER A 241 -19.03 -6.57 -2.34
CA SER A 241 -19.36 -6.19 -3.71
C SER A 241 -18.10 -5.80 -4.50
N PHE A 242 -17.82 -6.54 -5.57
CA PHE A 242 -16.76 -6.25 -6.53
C PHE A 242 -17.37 -5.69 -7.82
N GLN A 243 -16.96 -4.48 -8.18
CA GLN A 243 -17.34 -3.83 -9.42
C GLN A 243 -16.09 -3.47 -10.21
N ALA A 244 -16.05 -3.85 -11.48
CA ALA A 244 -15.02 -3.38 -12.40
C ALA A 244 -15.62 -2.86 -13.71
N ASP A 245 -14.99 -1.90 -14.39
CA ASP A 245 -15.40 -1.55 -15.75
C ASP A 245 -14.94 -2.64 -16.73
N SER A 246 -13.71 -3.15 -16.54
CA SER A 246 -13.13 -4.27 -17.28
C SER A 246 -12.27 -5.19 -16.40
N LEU A 247 -12.19 -6.46 -16.81
CA LEU A 247 -11.30 -7.47 -16.23
C LEU A 247 -10.57 -8.23 -17.34
N THR A 248 -9.25 -8.27 -17.25
CA THR A 248 -8.37 -9.05 -18.13
C THR A 248 -7.65 -10.12 -17.30
N LEU A 249 -7.64 -11.36 -17.79
CA LEU A 249 -6.94 -12.47 -17.14
C LEU A 249 -5.84 -12.99 -18.07
N GLY A 250 -4.60 -13.00 -17.61
CA GLY A 250 -3.45 -13.51 -18.37
C GLY A 250 -3.07 -12.63 -19.56
N SER A 251 -2.61 -11.41 -19.29
CA SER A 251 -2.08 -10.48 -20.30
C SER A 251 -0.58 -10.70 -20.50
N GLY A 252 -0.19 -11.73 -21.28
CA GLY A 252 1.21 -12.02 -21.60
C GLY A 252 1.48 -13.49 -21.96
N GLY A 253 2.69 -13.79 -22.44
CA GLY A 253 3.08 -15.18 -22.74
C GLY A 253 3.16 -16.03 -21.47
N ASN A 254 2.40 -17.12 -21.37
CA ASN A 254 2.30 -17.96 -20.16
C ASN A 254 1.82 -17.22 -18.90
N ALA A 255 1.23 -16.03 -19.04
CA ALA A 255 0.60 -15.33 -17.93
C ALA A 255 -0.68 -16.08 -17.50
N ALA A 256 -0.94 -16.16 -16.20
CA ALA A 256 -2.15 -16.75 -15.66
C ALA A 256 -2.87 -15.75 -14.77
N GLY A 257 -4.13 -15.49 -15.08
CA GLY A 257 -5.07 -14.79 -14.21
C GLY A 257 -6.17 -15.75 -13.77
N SER A 258 -6.59 -15.70 -12.52
CA SER A 258 -7.74 -16.47 -12.04
C SER A 258 -8.68 -15.63 -11.17
N VAL A 259 -9.97 -15.94 -11.27
CA VAL A 259 -11.00 -15.42 -10.37
C VAL A 259 -11.72 -16.60 -9.73
N THR A 260 -11.84 -16.57 -8.41
CA THR A 260 -12.63 -17.53 -7.64
C THR A 260 -13.69 -16.77 -6.87
N GLN A 261 -14.96 -17.03 -7.17
CA GLN A 261 -16.09 -16.45 -6.44
C GLN A 261 -16.82 -17.56 -5.67
N THR A 262 -16.78 -17.50 -4.34
CA THR A 262 -17.54 -18.39 -3.44
C THR A 262 -18.70 -17.67 -2.73
N GLY A 263 -18.73 -16.34 -2.81
CA GLY A 263 -19.81 -15.49 -2.29
C GLY A 263 -19.71 -14.06 -2.81
N GLY A 264 -20.51 -13.15 -2.25
CA GLY A 264 -20.56 -11.73 -2.64
C GLY A 264 -21.14 -11.47 -4.04
N ASP A 265 -21.18 -10.20 -4.41
CA ASP A 265 -21.68 -9.72 -5.70
C ASP A 265 -20.52 -9.31 -6.62
N VAL A 266 -20.61 -9.69 -7.90
CA VAL A 266 -19.63 -9.33 -8.94
C VAL A 266 -20.36 -8.65 -10.09
N PHE A 267 -19.94 -7.43 -10.45
CA PHE A 267 -20.55 -6.64 -11.51
C PHE A 267 -19.51 -6.04 -12.47
N PHE A 268 -19.73 -6.19 -13.78
CA PHE A 268 -18.89 -5.60 -14.81
C PHE A 268 -19.69 -4.59 -15.64
N LYS A 269 -19.30 -3.29 -15.62
CA LYS A 269 -20.09 -2.21 -16.27
C LYS A 269 -20.11 -2.29 -17.79
N ASN A 270 -19.03 -2.77 -18.41
CA ASN A 270 -18.84 -2.69 -19.87
C ASN A 270 -18.53 -4.05 -20.49
N LEU A 271 -19.32 -5.10 -20.24
CA LEU A 271 -19.23 -6.32 -21.04
C LEU A 271 -19.88 -6.06 -22.42
N PRO A 272 -19.14 -5.93 -23.54
CA PRO A 272 -19.75 -6.15 -24.84
C PRO A 272 -20.29 -7.59 -24.84
N CYS A 273 -21.57 -7.75 -25.17
CA CYS A 273 -22.31 -9.00 -25.31
C CYS A 273 -21.41 -10.25 -25.38
N LEU A 274 -21.39 -11.02 -24.28
CA LEU A 274 -20.59 -12.22 -24.11
C LEU A 274 -20.98 -13.28 -25.16
N THR A 275 -20.29 -13.33 -26.30
CA THR A 275 -20.46 -14.45 -27.24
C THR A 275 -19.65 -15.63 -26.71
N ARG A 276 -20.29 -16.43 -25.86
CA ARG A 276 -19.77 -17.69 -25.32
C ARG A 276 -19.39 -18.64 -26.46
N ARG A 277 -18.09 -18.77 -26.78
CA ARG A 277 -17.55 -20.02 -27.35
C ARG A 277 -16.92 -20.83 -26.22
N VAL A 278 -17.67 -21.83 -25.76
CA VAL A 278 -17.08 -22.96 -25.04
C VAL A 278 -16.40 -23.84 -26.09
N HIS A 279 -15.12 -24.08 -25.93
CA HIS A 279 -14.43 -25.25 -26.49
C HIS A 279 -14.04 -26.15 -25.33
#